data_AF-A0A7I4YU49-F1
#
_entry.id   AF-A0A7I4YU49-F1
#
_cell.length_a   1.000
_cell.length_b   1.000
_cell.length_c   1.000
_cell.angle_alpha   90.00
_cell.angle_beta   90.00
_cell.angle_gamma   90.00
#
_symmetry.space_group_name_H-M   'P 1'
#
loop_
_entity.id
_entity.type
_entity.pdbx_description
1 polymer ?
#
loop_
_entity_poly.entity_id
_entity_poly.type
_entity_poly.pdbx_seq_one_letter_code
_entity_poly.pdbx_strand_id
1 'polypeptide(L)'
;MLLVVAATIFIVFNISTRIVNCQNPNLCDPRGTMQCENYQTCCSFSDGRYGCCPFTAANCCPDLNSCCPAGFRCGNESCIRM
;
A
#
# COMPACT_ATOMS: atom_id res chain seq x y z
N MET A 1 -12.48 16.22 -41.41
CA MET A 1 -11.49 15.18 -41.02
C MET A 1 -10.62 15.63 -39.85
N LEU A 2 -9.99 16.82 -39.86
CA LEU A 2 -9.18 17.32 -38.72
C LEU A 2 -9.96 17.43 -37.39
N LEU A 3 -11.20 17.93 -37.41
CA LEU A 3 -12.06 18.04 -36.21
C LEU A 3 -12.40 16.68 -35.57
N VAL A 4 -12.54 15.64 -36.39
CA VAL A 4 -12.86 14.28 -35.94
C VAL A 4 -11.66 13.64 -35.26
N VAL A 5 -10.45 13.91 -35.76
CA VAL A 5 -9.17 13.45 -35.19
C VAL A 5 -8.89 14.15 -33.85
N ALA A 6 -9.13 15.45 -33.74
CA ALA A 6 -8.98 16.18 -32.48
C ALA A 6 -9.96 15.67 -31.41
N ALA A 7 -11.21 15.39 -31.78
CA ALA A 7 -12.22 14.86 -30.87
C ALA A 7 -11.86 13.44 -30.40
N THR A 8 -11.43 12.54 -31.29
CA THR A 8 -11.01 11.19 -30.91
C THR A 8 -9.74 11.20 -30.08
N ILE A 9 -8.78 12.09 -30.35
CA ILE A 9 -7.58 12.29 -29.50
C ILE A 9 -7.97 12.76 -28.10
N PHE A 10 -8.86 13.76 -27.98
CA PHE A 10 -9.33 14.26 -26.68
C PHE A 10 -10.07 13.17 -25.89
N ILE A 11 -10.88 12.38 -26.57
CA ILE A 11 -11.60 11.23 -26.01
C ILE A 11 -10.61 10.13 -25.58
N VAL A 12 -9.61 9.79 -26.40
CA VAL A 12 -8.57 8.79 -26.06
C VAL A 12 -7.69 9.26 -24.89
N PHE A 13 -7.31 10.54 -24.82
CA PHE A 13 -6.59 11.11 -23.66
C PHE A 13 -7.42 11.09 -22.37
N ASN A 14 -8.72 11.38 -22.44
CA ASN A 14 -9.63 11.32 -21.28
C ASN A 14 -9.96 9.86 -20.86
N ILE A 15 -10.03 8.93 -21.81
CA ILE A 15 -10.26 7.50 -21.54
C ILE A 15 -8.97 6.85 -20.98
N SER A 16 -7.79 7.14 -21.54
CA SER A 16 -6.51 6.63 -21.02
C SER A 16 -6.18 7.15 -19.63
N THR A 17 -6.55 8.39 -19.30
CA THR A 17 -6.34 8.95 -17.95
C THR A 17 -7.31 8.41 -16.90
N ARG A 18 -8.45 7.82 -17.30
CA ARG A 18 -9.41 7.18 -16.37
C ARG A 18 -9.26 5.67 -16.24
N ILE A 19 -8.63 4.97 -17.19
CA ILE A 19 -8.58 3.49 -17.20
C ILE A 19 -7.23 2.92 -16.71
N VAL A 20 -6.14 3.70 -16.65
CA VAL A 20 -4.90 3.27 -15.94
C VAL A 20 -5.01 3.60 -14.45
N ASN A 21 -5.99 3.00 -13.78
CA ASN A 21 -5.95 2.89 -12.33
C ASN A 21 -6.09 1.40 -11.97
N CYS A 22 -5.03 0.66 -12.26
CA CYS A 22 -4.74 -0.53 -11.49
C CYS A 22 -4.23 -0.02 -10.14
N GLN A 23 -5.14 0.40 -9.25
CA GLN A 23 -4.85 0.54 -7.83
C GLN A 23 -4.17 -0.79 -7.45
N ASN A 24 -2.85 -0.78 -7.35
CA ASN A 24 -2.04 -1.98 -7.30
C ASN A 24 -2.50 -2.75 -6.04
N PRO A 25 -2.80 -4.06 -6.07
CA PRO A 25 -3.27 -4.77 -4.87
C PRO A 25 -2.22 -4.83 -3.74
N ASN A 26 -1.00 -4.38 -4.02
CA ASN A 26 0.15 -4.33 -3.12
C ASN A 26 0.37 -2.96 -2.46
N LEU A 27 -0.64 -2.10 -2.49
CA LEU A 27 -0.55 -0.73 -2.02
C LEU A 27 -0.80 -0.65 -0.51
N CYS A 28 0.24 -0.28 0.21
CA CYS A 28 0.26 -0.16 1.67
C CYS A 28 -0.48 1.13 2.14
N ASP A 29 -0.43 2.21 1.37
CA ASP A 29 -1.01 3.52 1.71
C ASP A 29 -2.27 3.81 0.86
N PRO A 30 -3.37 4.33 1.44
CA PRO A 30 -4.54 4.80 0.68
C PRO A 30 -4.22 5.82 -0.42
N ARG A 31 -3.11 6.57 -0.32
CA ARG A 31 -2.67 7.48 -1.41
C ARG A 31 -1.94 6.81 -2.55
N GLY A 32 -1.56 5.55 -2.38
CA GLY A 32 -0.83 4.83 -3.40
C GLY A 32 0.63 5.15 -3.57
N THR A 33 1.25 5.70 -2.54
CA THR A 33 2.66 6.08 -2.57
C THR A 33 3.58 4.94 -2.16
N MET A 34 3.09 4.02 -1.32
CA MET A 34 3.89 2.93 -0.78
C MET A 34 3.35 1.57 -1.21
N GLN A 35 4.26 0.74 -1.72
CA GLN A 35 3.98 -0.60 -2.19
C GLN A 35 4.87 -1.60 -1.46
N CYS A 36 4.26 -2.68 -0.97
CA CYS A 36 4.90 -3.76 -0.25
C CYS A 36 4.95 -4.99 -1.17
N GLU A 37 5.98 -5.83 -1.06
CA GLU A 37 6.01 -7.09 -1.83
C GLU A 37 4.95 -8.09 -1.31
N ASN A 38 4.60 -9.10 -2.12
CA ASN A 38 3.61 -10.13 -1.75
C ASN A 38 3.95 -10.87 -0.44
N TYR A 39 5.22 -10.92 -0.06
CA TYR A 39 5.70 -11.58 1.17
C TYR A 39 5.81 -10.62 2.36
N GLN A 40 5.40 -9.37 2.16
CA GLN A 40 5.43 -8.32 3.17
C GLN A 40 4.02 -8.03 3.68
N THR A 41 3.94 -7.61 4.94
CA THR A 41 2.68 -7.17 5.54
C THR A 41 2.66 -5.66 5.62
N CYS A 42 1.56 -5.03 5.19
CA CYS A 42 1.35 -3.61 5.38
C CYS A 42 0.95 -3.30 6.82
N CYS A 43 1.65 -2.36 7.46
CA CYS A 43 1.27 -1.86 8.77
C CYS A 43 1.07 -0.34 8.77
N SER A 44 -0.02 0.10 9.37
CA SER A 44 -0.26 1.51 9.70
C SER A 44 0.18 1.78 11.13
N PHE A 45 0.94 2.85 11.33
CA PHE A 45 1.39 3.30 12.64
C PHE A 45 0.51 4.46 13.15
N SER A 46 0.47 4.65 14.46
CA SER A 46 -0.36 5.67 15.12
C SER A 46 -0.01 7.11 14.74
N ASP A 47 1.20 7.32 14.22
CA ASP A 47 1.71 8.60 13.74
C ASP A 47 1.27 8.92 12.30
N GLY A 48 0.45 8.05 11.69
CA GLY A 48 -0.04 8.21 10.31
C GLY A 48 0.97 7.76 9.25
N ARG A 49 2.09 7.14 9.63
CA ARG A 49 3.02 6.50 8.69
C ARG A 49 2.58 5.08 8.36
N TYR A 50 2.96 4.63 7.18
CA TYR A 50 2.80 3.24 6.75
C TYR A 50 4.19 2.58 6.67
N GLY A 51 4.26 1.31 7.04
CA GLY A 51 5.46 0.47 7.03
C GLY A 51 5.24 -0.85 6.27
N CYS A 52 6.27 -1.33 5.56
CA CYS A 52 6.30 -2.69 5.02
C CYS A 52 7.07 -3.58 6.00
N CYS A 53 6.43 -4.62 6.52
CA CYS A 53 7.10 -5.61 7.35
C CYS A 53 7.66 -6.74 6.48
N PRO A 54 8.90 -7.21 6.70
CA PRO A 54 9.52 -8.28 5.90
C PRO A 54 8.95 -9.67 6.17
N PHE A 55 7.94 -9.79 7.05
CA PHE A 55 7.31 -11.06 7.40
C PHE A 55 5.90 -11.15 6.83
N THR A 56 5.53 -12.37 6.43
CA THR A 56 4.15 -12.72 6.08
C THR A 56 3.33 -12.85 7.36
N ALA A 57 2.10 -12.31 7.35
CA ALA A 57 1.18 -12.33 8.49
C ALA A 57 1.79 -11.76 9.80
N ALA A 58 2.56 -10.66 9.67
CA ALA A 58 3.09 -9.96 10.84
C ALA A 58 1.98 -9.26 11.63
N ASN A 59 2.16 -9.19 12.95
CA ASN A 59 1.38 -8.31 13.79
C ASN A 59 2.00 -6.90 13.78
N CYS A 60 1.19 -5.92 13.41
CA CYS A 60 1.57 -4.51 13.43
C CYS A 60 1.54 -3.98 14.86
N CYS A 61 2.67 -3.46 15.35
CA CYS A 61 2.73 -2.81 16.66
C CYS A 61 2.67 -1.28 16.50
N PRO A 62 1.50 -0.65 16.79
CA PRO A 62 1.33 0.79 16.64
C PRO A 62 2.21 1.61 17.59
N ASP A 63 2.60 1.05 18.74
CA ASP A 63 3.34 1.76 19.80
C ASP A 63 4.85 1.79 19.56
N LEU A 64 5.41 0.72 18.98
CA LEU A 64 6.86 0.56 18.81
C LEU A 64 7.35 0.90 17.39
N ASN A 65 6.43 1.34 16.52
CA ASN A 65 6.71 1.59 15.11
C ASN A 65 7.40 0.39 14.41
N SER A 66 7.14 -0.83 14.91
CA SER A 66 7.84 -2.07 14.60
C SER A 66 6.85 -3.20 14.32
N CYS A 67 7.31 -4.24 13.60
CA CYS A 67 6.48 -5.39 13.25
C CYS A 67 6.95 -6.64 14.00
N CYS A 68 6.02 -7.46 14.48
CA CYS A 68 6.34 -8.76 15.06
C CYS A 68 5.97 -9.90 14.09
N PRO A 69 6.80 -10.96 14.00
CA PRO A 69 6.48 -12.13 13.18
C PRO A 69 5.26 -12.88 13.73
N ALA A 70 4.68 -13.75 12.90
CA ALA A 70 3.54 -14.58 13.29
C ALA A 70 3.85 -15.41 14.55
N GLY A 71 2.91 -15.45 15.50
CA GLY A 71 3.07 -16.13 16.79
C GLY A 71 3.71 -15.28 17.89
N PHE A 72 4.05 -14.01 17.60
CA PHE A 72 4.48 -13.02 18.58
C PHE A 72 3.45 -11.90 18.70
N ARG A 73 3.38 -11.29 19.88
CA ARG A 73 2.58 -10.11 20.16
C ARG A 73 3.47 -8.93 20.54
N CYS A 74 2.91 -7.74 20.41
CA CYS A 74 3.56 -6.50 20.80
C CYS A 74 3.66 -6.42 22.32
N GLY A 75 4.88 -6.40 22.86
CA GLY A 75 5.16 -5.93 24.21
C GLY A 75 5.55 -4.44 24.20
N ASN A 76 5.83 -3.88 25.38
CA ASN A 76 6.16 -2.46 25.52
C ASN A 76 7.44 -2.04 24.78
N GLU A 77 8.38 -2.98 24.60
CA GLU A 77 9.70 -2.71 24.00
C GLU A 77 10.20 -3.85 23.10
N SER A 78 9.43 -4.93 22.95
CA SER A 78 9.89 -6.18 22.33
C SER A 78 8.72 -7.03 21.84
N CYS A 79 9.00 -7.91 20.87
CA CYS A 79 8.05 -8.95 20.49
C CYS A 79 8.08 -10.08 21.52
N ILE A 80 6.98 -10.26 22.25
CA ILE A 80 6.85 -11.35 23.24
C ILE A 80 6.13 -12.52 22.57
N ARG A 81 6.64 -13.74 22.80
CA ARG A 81 6.04 -14.95 22.25
C ARG A 81 4.69 -15.19 22.92
N MET A 82 3.66 -15.45 22.10
CA MET A 82 2.29 -15.65 22.58
C MET A 82 2.15 -16.92 23.41
#